data_AF-A0A5Q4YUQ7-F1
#
_entry.id   AF-A0A5Q4YUQ7-F1
#
_cell.length_a   1.000
_cell.length_b   1.000
_cell.length_c   1.000
_cell.angle_alpha   90.00
_cell.angle_beta   90.00
_cell.angle_gamma   90.00
#
_symmetry.space_group_name_H-M   'P 1'
#
loop_
_entity.id
_entity.type
_entity.pdbx_description
1 polymer ?
#
loop_
_entity_poly.entity_id
_entity_poly.type
_entity_poly.pdbx_seq_one_letter_code
_entity_poly.pdbx_strand_id
1 'polypeptide(L)'
;MEAITPDSLDIILANERDRRTFAYLVDTCGLQRVIKARQALPGRTRPYVSNIAKSLGVTIPEGVVITPREEGRRHLSEIKDFLAARIVAAPATQVRRN
;
A
#
# COMPACT_ATOMS: atom_id res chain seq x y z
N MET A 1 15.22 7.57 20.85
CA MET A 1 15.26 6.44 19.89
C MET A 1 14.54 6.92 18.64
N GLU A 2 15.28 7.23 17.58
CA GLU A 2 14.70 7.73 16.32
C GLU A 2 13.73 6.68 15.76
N ALA A 3 12.46 7.05 15.64
CA ALA A 3 11.48 6.24 14.92
C ALA A 3 11.88 6.28 13.44
N ILE A 4 12.64 5.29 12.99
CA ILE A 4 13.00 5.15 11.58
C ILE A 4 11.71 4.92 10.81
N THR A 5 11.26 5.97 10.13
CA THR A 5 10.04 5.96 9.32
C THR A 5 10.33 5.25 8.00
N PRO A 6 9.34 4.57 7.41
CA PRO A 6 9.55 3.88 6.13
C PRO A 6 10.00 4.80 4.99
N ASP A 7 9.71 6.10 5.09
CA ASP A 7 10.20 7.11 4.14
C ASP A 7 11.71 7.30 4.18
N SER A 8 12.37 7.10 5.33
CA SER A 8 13.83 7.24 5.44
C SER A 8 14.58 6.09 4.76
N LEU A 9 13.90 4.98 4.47
CA LEU A 9 14.46 3.81 3.79
C LEU A 9 14.35 3.87 2.27
N ASP A 10 13.78 4.94 1.72
CA ASP A 10 13.57 5.10 0.29
C ASP A 10 12.79 3.92 -0.35
N ILE A 11 11.77 3.44 0.37
CA ILE A 11 10.87 2.36 -0.06
C ILE A 11 9.51 2.97 -0.44
N ILE A 12 8.82 2.37 -1.41
CA ILE A 12 7.43 2.73 -1.76
C ILE A 12 6.47 1.93 -0.88
N LEU A 13 5.64 2.64 -0.12
CA LEU A 13 4.47 2.11 0.59
C LEU A 13 3.21 2.79 0.04
N ALA A 14 2.52 2.14 -0.89
CA ALA A 14 1.42 2.75 -1.63
C ALA A 14 0.06 2.60 -0.90
N ASN A 15 -0.08 1.59 -0.04
CA ASN A 15 -1.33 1.28 0.63
C ASN A 15 -1.10 0.71 2.04
N GLU A 16 -2.19 0.43 2.76
CA GLU A 16 -2.13 -0.09 4.13
C GLU A 16 -1.58 -1.51 4.21
N ARG A 17 -1.80 -2.33 3.18
CA ARG A 17 -1.18 -3.66 3.08
C ARG A 17 0.34 -3.56 3.03
N ASP A 18 0.89 -2.58 2.32
CA ASP A 18 2.34 -2.36 2.24
C ASP A 18 2.91 -1.95 3.60
N ARG A 19 2.18 -1.11 4.36
CA ARG A 19 2.57 -0.74 5.74
C ARG A 19 2.59 -1.95 6.66
N ARG A 20 1.54 -2.78 6.63
CA ARG A 20 1.49 -4.04 7.39
C ARG A 20 2.60 -5.00 6.99
N THR A 21 2.90 -5.08 5.69
CA THR A 21 4.01 -5.88 5.16
C THR A 21 5.35 -5.38 5.69
N PHE A 22 5.58 -4.06 5.67
CA PHE A 22 6.81 -3.46 6.18
C PHE A 22 6.97 -3.72 7.68
N ALA A 23 5.92 -3.51 8.47
CA ALA A 23 5.92 -3.79 9.90
C ALA A 23 6.26 -5.25 10.18
N TYR A 24 5.66 -6.19 9.44
CA TYR A 24 5.97 -7.62 9.55
C TYR A 24 7.44 -7.93 9.24
N LEU A 25 8.02 -7.33 8.19
CA LEU A 25 9.42 -7.51 7.85
C LEU A 25 10.36 -6.97 8.93
N VAL A 26 10.04 -5.81 9.50
CA VAL A 26 10.84 -5.21 10.58
C VAL A 26 10.77 -6.07 11.84
N ASP A 27 9.58 -6.56 12.20
CA ASP A 27 9.36 -7.44 13.34
C ASP A 27 10.07 -8.80 13.17
N THR A 28 9.96 -9.39 11.97
CA THR A 28 10.48 -10.74 11.71
C THR A 28 11.99 -10.77 11.46
N CYS A 29 12.52 -9.82 10.67
CA CYS A 29 13.92 -9.83 10.23
C CYS A 29 14.80 -8.86 11.01
N GLY A 30 14.20 -7.89 11.70
CA GLY A 30 14.89 -6.75 12.26
C GLY A 30 15.18 -5.66 11.22
N LEU A 31 15.08 -4.41 11.66
CA LEU A 31 15.24 -3.22 10.82
C LEU A 31 16.59 -3.17 10.07
N GLN A 32 17.68 -3.60 10.71
CA GLN A 32 19.01 -3.60 10.11
C GLN A 32 19.11 -4.54 8.90
N ARG A 33 18.40 -5.66 8.92
CA ARG A 33 18.34 -6.60 7.79
C ARG A 33 17.54 -6.00 6.63
N VAL A 34 16.45 -5.29 6.95
CA VAL A 34 15.63 -4.58 5.97
C VAL A 34 16.43 -3.46 5.28
N ILE A 35 17.22 -2.69 6.03
CA ILE A 35 18.15 -1.68 5.48
C ILE A 35 19.16 -2.34 4.52
N LYS A 36 19.82 -3.42 4.95
CA LYS A 36 20.79 -4.13 4.10
C LYS A 36 20.16 -4.69 2.83
N ALA A 37 18.94 -5.24 2.91
CA ALA A 37 18.22 -5.70 1.75
C ALA A 37 17.87 -4.55 0.79
N ARG A 38 17.49 -3.38 1.30
CA ARG A 38 17.28 -2.18 0.48
C ARG A 38 18.55 -1.77 -0.28
N GLN A 39 19.69 -1.81 0.39
CA GLN A 39 20.99 -1.46 -0.19
C GLN A 39 21.50 -2.50 -1.20
N ALA A 40 21.15 -3.78 -1.00
CA ALA A 40 21.52 -4.86 -1.91
C ALA A 40 20.69 -4.89 -3.20
N LEU A 41 19.52 -4.25 -3.23
CA LEU A 41 18.69 -4.19 -4.43
C LEU A 41 19.32 -3.29 -5.50
N PRO A 42 19.51 -3.79 -6.74
CA PRO A 42 20.04 -3.01 -7.84
C PRO A 42 19.01 -1.99 -8.35
N GLY A 43 19.50 -0.84 -8.80
CA GLY A 43 18.69 0.22 -9.42
C GLY A 43 18.64 1.51 -8.61
N ARG A 44 18.44 2.64 -9.32
CA ARG A 44 18.33 3.99 -8.73
C ARG A 44 16.92 4.34 -8.26
N THR A 45 15.93 3.50 -8.55
CA THR A 45 14.53 3.75 -8.23
C THR A 45 14.17 3.22 -6.83
N ARG A 46 13.13 3.80 -6.24
CA ARG A 46 12.55 3.37 -4.97
C ARG A 46 11.87 2.02 -5.15
N PRO A 47 12.29 0.93 -4.49
CA PRO A 47 11.63 -0.37 -4.62
C PRO A 47 10.34 -0.40 -3.80
N TYR A 48 9.39 -1.23 -4.22
CA TYR A 48 8.23 -1.61 -3.40
C TYR A 48 8.67 -2.53 -2.24
N VAL A 49 7.95 -2.46 -1.11
CA VAL A 49 8.22 -3.32 0.06
C VAL A 49 8.17 -4.83 -0.26
N SER A 50 7.35 -5.24 -1.23
CA SER A 50 7.28 -6.63 -1.69
C SER A 50 8.59 -7.10 -2.33
N ASN A 51 9.35 -6.21 -2.96
CA ASN A 51 10.67 -6.54 -3.51
C ASN A 51 11.71 -6.73 -2.40
N ILE A 52 11.57 -5.98 -1.29
CA ILE A 52 12.41 -6.17 -0.10
C ILE A 52 12.12 -7.53 0.54
N ALA A 53 10.84 -7.91 0.68
CA ALA A 53 10.46 -9.24 1.16
C ALA A 53 11.08 -10.36 0.30
N LYS A 54 11.01 -10.22 -1.03
CA LYS A 54 11.64 -11.14 -1.98
C LYS A 54 13.16 -11.21 -1.80
N SER A 55 13.84 -10.07 -1.66
CA SER A 55 15.29 -10.01 -1.44
C SER A 55 15.70 -10.66 -0.11
N LEU A 56 14.83 -10.63 0.90
CA LEU A 56 15.05 -11.27 2.19
C LEU A 56 14.69 -12.76 2.19
N GLY A 57 14.09 -13.28 1.11
CA GLY A 57 13.59 -14.66 1.05
C GLY A 57 12.40 -14.91 1.98
N VAL A 58 11.67 -13.87 2.37
CA VAL A 58 10.56 -13.97 3.33
C VAL A 58 9.23 -14.11 2.60
N THR A 59 8.53 -15.20 2.88
CA THR A 59 7.13 -15.35 2.49
C THR A 59 6.25 -14.62 3.50
N ILE A 60 5.51 -13.62 3.03
CA ILE A 60 4.59 -12.85 3.87
C ILE A 60 3.31 -13.69 4.08
N PRO A 61 2.87 -13.92 5.32
CA PRO A 61 1.68 -14.72 5.58
C PRO A 61 0.41 -14.05 5.07
N GLU A 62 -0.57 -14.87 4.68
CA GLU A 62 -1.83 -14.39 4.12
C GLU A 62 -2.58 -13.43 5.05
N GLY A 63 -2.50 -13.63 6.38
CA GLY A 63 -3.12 -12.74 7.35
C GLY A 63 -2.59 -11.30 7.34
N VAL A 64 -1.36 -11.07 6.85
CA VAL A 64 -0.78 -9.73 6.68
C VAL A 64 -1.17 -9.14 5.32
N VAL A 65 -1.32 -10.01 4.31
CA VAL A 65 -1.65 -9.64 2.92
C VAL A 65 -3.14 -9.31 2.76
N ILE A 66 -4.01 -10.11 3.37
CA ILE A 66 -5.46 -9.99 3.23
C ILE A 66 -5.92 -8.75 4.00
N THR A 67 -6.61 -7.85 3.30
CA THR A 67 -7.30 -6.74 3.94
C THR A 67 -8.51 -7.26 4.72
N PRO A 68 -8.67 -6.89 6.00
CA PRO A 68 -9.84 -7.27 6.78
C PRO A 68 -11.14 -6.90 6.05
N ARG A 69 -12.15 -7.77 6.15
CA ARG A 69 -13.45 -7.58 5.47
C ARG A 69 -14.09 -6.25 5.83
N GLU A 70 -14.05 -5.85 7.10
CA GLU A 70 -14.62 -4.59 7.58
C GLU A 70 -14.00 -3.38 6.87
N GLU A 71 -12.67 -3.35 6.78
CA GLU A 71 -11.92 -2.28 6.10
C GLU A 71 -12.25 -2.26 4.60
N GLY A 72 -12.33 -3.43 3.97
CA GLY A 72 -12.75 -3.54 2.57
C GLY A 72 -14.19 -3.03 2.34
N ARG A 73 -15.13 -3.37 3.23
CA ARG A 73 -16.52 -2.90 3.15
C ARG A 73 -16.63 -1.39 3.32
N ARG A 74 -15.87 -0.83 4.27
CA ARG A 74 -15.79 0.62 4.49
C ARG A 74 -15.32 1.34 3.22
N HIS A 75 -14.22 0.88 2.62
CA HIS A 75 -13.69 1.50 1.40
C HIS A 75 -14.67 1.39 0.22
N LEU A 76 -15.36 0.25 0.08
CA LEU A 76 -16.42 0.11 -0.92
C LEU A 76 -17.60 1.06 -0.68
N SER A 77 -17.95 1.34 0.58
CA SER A 77 -18.99 2.32 0.91
C SER A 77 -18.55 3.72 0.46
N GLU A 78 -17.32 4.12 0.80
CA GLU A 78 -16.76 5.43 0.43
C GLU A 78 -16.75 5.62 -1.10
N ILE A 79 -16.39 4.58 -1.87
CA ILE A 79 -16.47 4.61 -3.34
C ILE A 79 -17.90 4.78 -3.83
N LYS A 80 -18.86 4.06 -3.23
CA LYS A 80 -20.28 4.18 -3.61
C LYS A 80 -20.81 5.59 -3.36
N ASP A 81 -20.48 6.17 -2.22
CA ASP A 81 -20.90 7.52 -1.84
C ASP A 81 -20.31 8.57 -2.79
N PHE A 82 -19.02 8.43 -3.12
CA PHE A 82 -18.35 9.29 -4.09
C PHE A 82 -19.00 9.23 -5.49
N LEU A 83 -19.32 8.03 -5.97
CA LEU A 83 -19.97 7.84 -7.27
C LEU A 83 -21.40 8.38 -7.26
N ALA A 84 -22.16 8.15 -6.18
CA ALA A 84 -23.52 8.68 -6.03
C ALA A 84 -23.52 10.21 -6.06
N ALA A 85 -22.60 10.85 -5.31
CA ALA A 85 -22.44 12.31 -5.31
C ALA A 85 -22.14 12.86 -6.72
N ARG A 86 -21.30 12.18 -7.51
CA ARG A 86 -20.97 12.59 -8.88
C ARG A 86 -22.12 12.41 -9.88
N ILE A 87 -22.90 11.34 -9.74
CA ILE A 87 -24.07 11.11 -10.60
C ILE A 87 -25.14 12.17 -10.33
N VAL A 88 -25.37 12.53 -9.07
CA VAL A 88 -26.31 13.59 -8.69
C VAL A 88 -25.82 14.97 -9.12
N ALA A 89 -24.51 15.21 -9.18
CA ALA A 89 -23.92 16.49 -9.59
C ALA A 89 -23.77 16.68 -11.11
N ALA A 90 -23.98 15.66 -11.93
CA ALA A 90 -23.94 15.80 -13.38
C ALA A 90 -25.27 16.41 -13.88
N PRO A 91 -25.31 17.65 -14.41
CA PRO A 91 -26.52 18.17 -15.00
C PRO A 91 -26.87 17.35 -16.24
N ALA A 92 -28.17 17.09 -16.42
CA ALA A 92 -28.73 16.42 -17.58
C ALA A 92 -28.51 17.24 -18.86
N THR A 93 -27.29 17.23 -19.41
CA THR A 93 -27.03 17.75 -20.76
C THR A 93 -27.42 16.70 -21.77
N GLN A 94 -28.72 16.46 -21.93
CA GLN A 94 -29.24 15.76 -23.09
C GLN A 94 -29.87 16.80 -24.03
N VAL A 95 -29.02 17.49 -24.79
CA VAL A 95 -29.47 18.27 -25.94
C VAL A 95 -29.90 17.27 -27.01
N ARG A 96 -31.20 16.95 -27.06
CA ARG A 96 -31.79 16.34 -28.25
C ARG A 96 -31.84 17.41 -29.35
N ARG A 97 -31.02 17.27 -30.38
CA ARG A 97 -31.17 18.03 -31.63
C ARG A 97 -32.15 17.28 -32.52
N ASN A 98 -33.20 17.99 -32.94
CA ASN A 98 -34.13 17.59 -34.01
C ASN A 98 -33.41 17.49 -35.36
#